data_AF-A0AA35XEN3-F1
#
_entry.id   AF-A0AA35XEN3-F1
#
_cell.length_a   1.000
_cell.length_b   1.000
_cell.length_c   1.000
_cell.angle_alpha   90.00
_cell.angle_beta   90.00
_cell.angle_gamma   90.00
#
_symmetry.space_group_name_H-M   'P 1'
#
loop_
_entity.id
_entity.type
_entity.pdbx_description
1 polymer ?
#
loop_
_entity_poly.entity_id
_entity_poly.type
_entity_poly.pdbx_seq_one_letter_code
_entity_poly.pdbx_strand_id
1 'polypeptide(L)'
;MLDTNVVSELRKKRPDHYVKAWSDAQAADSLFLSSITLAEIRYGIERQPDAAFRNELTSWLDHQLRPWFTGRILPVDEAVILEWRRMAARGREHSITFSQPDLFIAATARVHSLVVCTRNETDFRMADVPVFNPWKGDYHRRRETLSAVRPARDDGLSLSTHAAIGHLPIMMIDILVNGDKRTIPEASTVRSLLEALGVAERQGTAVAVNMTVVPRRAHADTVLQAGDRVEIVQAVGGG
;
A
#
# COMPACT_ATOMS: atom_id res chain seq x y z
N MET A 1 -4.33 7.62 2.62
CA MET A 1 -5.45 8.58 2.58
C MET A 1 -6.15 8.42 1.24
N LEU A 2 -7.39 7.94 1.21
CA LEU A 2 -8.16 7.82 -0.03
C LEU A 2 -8.77 9.17 -0.40
N ASP A 3 -8.63 9.55 -1.66
CA ASP A 3 -9.35 10.65 -2.27
C ASP A 3 -10.79 10.23 -2.67
N THR A 4 -11.68 11.19 -2.85
CA THR A 4 -13.10 11.01 -3.18
C THR A 4 -13.31 10.21 -4.46
N ASN A 5 -12.43 10.39 -5.46
CA ASN A 5 -12.52 9.64 -6.72
C ASN A 5 -12.23 8.13 -6.55
N VAL A 6 -11.33 7.74 -5.63
CA VAL A 6 -11.03 6.33 -5.35
C VAL A 6 -12.19 5.67 -4.63
N VAL A 7 -12.75 6.35 -3.62
CA VAL A 7 -13.92 5.84 -2.89
C VAL A 7 -15.12 5.67 -3.82
N SER A 8 -15.35 6.64 -4.70
CA SER A 8 -16.43 6.61 -5.68
C SER A 8 -16.25 5.49 -6.71
N GLU A 9 -15.01 5.21 -7.13
CA GLU A 9 -14.69 4.09 -8.03
C GLU A 9 -15.00 2.74 -7.38
N LEU A 10 -14.54 2.52 -6.14
CA LEU A 10 -14.72 1.26 -5.41
C LEU A 10 -16.19 0.93 -5.11
N ARG A 11 -17.08 1.93 -5.08
CA ARG A 11 -18.53 1.71 -4.94
C ARG A 11 -19.17 1.16 -6.21
N LYS A 12 -18.61 1.42 -7.40
CA LYS A 12 -19.25 1.03 -8.66
C LYS A 12 -19.50 -0.47 -8.70
N LYS A 13 -20.61 -0.89 -9.33
CA LYS A 13 -20.91 -2.31 -9.55
C LYS A 13 -19.80 -3.06 -10.29
N ARG A 14 -19.08 -2.34 -11.16
CA ARG A 14 -17.89 -2.82 -11.89
C ARG A 14 -16.79 -1.75 -11.74
N PRO A 15 -16.00 -1.80 -10.66
CA PRO A 15 -14.88 -0.89 -10.48
C PRO A 15 -13.76 -1.22 -11.48
N ASP A 16 -12.88 -0.26 -11.75
CA ASP A 16 -11.61 -0.52 -12.42
C ASP A 16 -10.84 -1.65 -11.73
N HIS A 17 -10.33 -2.60 -12.52
CA HIS A 17 -9.74 -3.83 -11.99
C HIS A 17 -8.42 -3.57 -11.24
N TYR A 18 -7.63 -2.58 -11.65
CA TYR A 18 -6.40 -2.22 -10.95
C TYR A 18 -6.70 -1.58 -9.60
N VAL A 19 -7.71 -0.69 -9.56
CA VAL A 19 -8.13 -0.04 -8.32
C VAL A 19 -8.67 -1.06 -7.32
N LYS A 20 -9.48 -2.01 -7.79
CA LYS A 20 -10.02 -3.09 -6.95
C LYS A 20 -8.90 -4.00 -6.43
N ALA A 21 -8.04 -4.50 -7.31
CA ALA A 21 -6.93 -5.37 -6.92
C ALA A 21 -5.98 -4.69 -5.94
N TRP A 22 -5.66 -3.42 -6.17
CA TRP A 22 -4.87 -2.63 -5.23
C TRP A 22 -5.54 -2.50 -3.87
N SER A 23 -6.84 -2.15 -3.83
CA SER A 23 -7.59 -1.99 -2.59
C SER A 23 -7.69 -3.28 -1.79
N ASP A 24 -7.90 -4.43 -2.46
CA ASP A 24 -8.02 -5.74 -1.82
C ASP A 24 -6.72 -6.21 -1.16
N ALA A 25 -5.59 -5.77 -1.68
CA ALA A 25 -4.27 -6.11 -1.17
C ALA A 25 -3.81 -5.23 0.00
N GLN A 26 -4.61 -4.23 0.40
CA GLN A 26 -4.27 -3.38 1.54
C GLN A 26 -4.71 -4.04 2.86
N ALA A 27 -3.92 -3.86 3.92
CA ALA A 27 -4.33 -4.25 5.26
C ALA A 27 -5.60 -3.45 5.65
N ALA A 28 -6.52 -4.11 6.37
CA ALA A 28 -7.85 -3.57 6.65
C ALA A 28 -7.83 -2.19 7.34
N ASP A 29 -6.80 -1.91 8.14
CA ASP A 29 -6.59 -0.70 8.94
C ASP A 29 -5.64 0.33 8.27
N SER A 30 -5.02 0.00 7.15
CA SER A 30 -4.02 0.86 6.48
C SER A 30 -4.62 2.02 5.66
N LEU A 31 -5.93 1.97 5.38
CA LEU A 31 -6.64 2.98 4.60
C LEU A 31 -7.34 3.99 5.52
N PHE A 32 -7.32 5.26 5.12
CA PHE A 32 -7.88 6.38 5.89
C PHE A 32 -8.68 7.30 4.97
N LEU A 33 -9.68 8.00 5.53
CA LEU A 33 -10.44 9.06 4.87
C LEU A 33 -10.22 10.39 5.58
N SER A 34 -10.29 11.49 4.83
CA SER A 34 -10.44 12.83 5.42
C SER A 34 -11.92 13.11 5.65
N SER A 35 -12.28 13.89 6.67
CA SER A 35 -13.64 14.41 6.82
C SER A 35 -14.07 15.24 5.61
N ILE A 36 -13.13 15.83 4.86
CA ILE A 36 -13.38 16.53 3.60
C ILE A 36 -13.92 15.59 2.53
N THR A 37 -13.36 14.38 2.41
CA THR A 37 -13.86 13.35 1.49
C THR A 37 -15.34 13.02 1.77
N LEU A 38 -15.73 12.95 3.06
CA LEU A 38 -17.13 12.75 3.41
C LEU A 38 -18.01 13.95 3.04
N ALA A 39 -17.50 15.17 3.21
CA ALA A 39 -18.20 16.39 2.82
C ALA A 39 -18.43 16.46 1.30
N GLU A 40 -17.43 16.08 0.49
CA GLU A 40 -17.56 16.01 -0.96
C GLU A 40 -18.57 14.95 -1.41
N ILE A 41 -18.53 13.76 -0.79
CA ILE A 41 -19.52 12.70 -1.06
C ILE A 41 -20.92 13.21 -0.70
N ARG A 42 -21.12 13.81 0.48
CA ARG A 42 -22.41 14.36 0.89
C ARG A 42 -22.89 15.43 -0.09
N TYR A 43 -22.02 16.34 -0.51
CA TYR A 43 -22.35 17.34 -1.52
C TYR A 43 -22.79 16.70 -2.85
N GLY A 44 -22.10 15.65 -3.29
CA GLY A 44 -22.46 14.86 -4.46
C GLY A 44 -23.84 14.19 -4.34
N ILE A 45 -24.18 13.69 -3.15
CA ILE A 45 -25.50 13.10 -2.82
C ILE A 45 -26.60 14.16 -2.90
N GLU A 46 -26.43 15.31 -2.27
CA GLU A 46 -27.44 16.39 -2.26
C GLU A 46 -27.77 16.90 -3.67
N ARG A 47 -26.82 16.76 -4.61
CA ARG A 47 -27.01 17.14 -6.02
C ARG A 47 -27.62 16.05 -6.89
N GLN A 48 -27.86 14.85 -6.38
CA GLN A 48 -28.46 13.77 -7.17
C GLN A 48 -29.94 14.05 -7.42
N PRO A 49 -30.38 14.15 -8.69
CA PRO A 49 -31.78 14.43 -9.01
C PRO A 49 -32.69 13.23 -8.72
N ASP A 50 -32.22 12.01 -8.98
CA ASP A 50 -32.96 10.78 -8.71
C ASP A 50 -33.04 10.53 -7.20
N ALA A 51 -34.25 10.60 -6.64
CA ALA A 51 -34.50 10.40 -5.22
C ALA A 51 -34.20 8.98 -4.74
N ALA A 52 -34.45 7.96 -5.56
CA ALA A 52 -34.17 6.58 -5.20
C ALA A 52 -32.65 6.37 -5.09
N PHE A 53 -31.90 6.83 -6.09
CA PHE A 53 -30.44 6.74 -6.10
C PHE A 53 -29.79 7.60 -5.00
N ARG A 54 -30.34 8.79 -4.73
CA ARG A 54 -29.89 9.64 -3.60
C ARG A 54 -30.07 8.95 -2.25
N ASN A 55 -31.20 8.28 -2.04
CA ASN A 55 -31.46 7.52 -0.81
C ASN A 55 -30.53 6.31 -0.69
N GLU A 56 -30.27 5.60 -1.80
CA GLU A 56 -29.29 4.51 -1.84
C GLU A 56 -27.89 4.99 -1.45
N LEU A 57 -27.43 6.10 -2.03
CA LEU A 57 -26.13 6.70 -1.70
C LEU A 57 -26.06 7.18 -0.25
N THR A 58 -27.14 7.76 0.27
CA THR A 58 -27.23 8.19 1.68
C THR A 58 -27.08 6.99 2.61
N SER A 59 -27.82 5.91 2.34
CA SER A 59 -27.73 4.67 3.10
C SER A 59 -26.33 4.05 3.04
N TRP A 60 -25.71 4.03 1.85
CA TRP A 60 -24.33 3.57 1.69
C TRP A 60 -23.33 4.40 2.51
N LEU A 61 -23.44 5.73 2.49
CA LEU A 61 -22.54 6.61 3.26
C LEU A 61 -22.69 6.35 4.77
N ASP A 62 -23.93 6.31 5.27
CA ASP A 62 -24.21 6.26 6.70
C ASP A 62 -24.08 4.86 7.31
N HIS A 63 -24.37 3.81 6.55
CA HIS A 63 -24.42 2.43 7.06
C HIS A 63 -23.33 1.51 6.51
N GLN A 64 -22.51 1.94 5.55
CA GLN A 64 -21.38 1.13 5.05
C GLN A 64 -20.06 1.90 5.13
N LEU A 65 -19.93 3.01 4.40
CA LEU A 65 -18.64 3.71 4.29
C LEU A 65 -18.15 4.22 5.64
N ARG A 66 -18.99 4.96 6.38
CA ARG A 66 -18.59 5.51 7.69
C ARG A 66 -18.25 4.39 8.69
N PRO A 67 -19.07 3.33 8.85
CA PRO A 67 -18.72 2.18 9.69
C PRO A 67 -17.40 1.50 9.31
N TRP A 68 -17.13 1.26 8.03
CA TRP A 68 -15.87 0.64 7.58
C TRP A 68 -14.63 1.42 8.01
N PHE A 69 -14.72 2.76 8.06
CA PHE A 69 -13.62 3.65 8.45
C PHE A 69 -13.72 4.17 9.89
N THR A 70 -14.42 3.46 10.78
CA THR A 70 -14.46 3.82 12.21
C THR A 70 -13.03 3.94 12.77
N GLY A 71 -12.73 5.06 13.44
CA GLY A 71 -11.38 5.37 13.95
C GLY A 71 -10.35 5.79 12.89
N ARG A 72 -10.73 5.85 11.60
CA ARG A 72 -9.85 6.15 10.46
C ARG A 72 -10.38 7.25 9.54
N ILE A 73 -11.38 8.00 10.02
CA ILE A 73 -11.83 9.26 9.43
C ILE A 73 -11.10 10.37 10.17
N LEU A 74 -10.14 11.00 9.52
CA LEU A 74 -9.28 12.03 10.09
C LEU A 74 -9.97 13.41 9.98
N PRO A 75 -10.14 14.14 11.10
CA PRO A 75 -10.79 15.45 11.09
C PRO A 75 -9.86 16.54 10.52
N VAL A 76 -10.44 17.69 10.21
CA VAL A 76 -9.69 18.94 9.98
C VAL A 76 -9.58 19.65 11.33
N ASP A 77 -8.50 19.38 12.04
CA ASP A 77 -8.16 20.04 13.30
C ASP A 77 -7.23 21.24 13.09
N GLU A 78 -6.77 21.86 14.18
CA GLU A 78 -5.88 23.02 14.12
C GLU A 78 -4.58 22.72 13.36
N ALA A 79 -3.96 21.55 13.57
CA ALA A 79 -2.73 21.17 12.89
C ALA A 79 -2.94 21.08 11.37
N VAL A 80 -4.06 20.49 10.94
CA VAL A 80 -4.46 20.43 9.53
C VAL A 80 -4.70 21.84 8.96
N ILE A 81 -5.40 22.72 9.67
CA ILE A 81 -5.68 24.09 9.20
C ILE A 81 -4.39 24.89 9.02
N LEU A 82 -3.46 24.80 9.98
CA LEU A 82 -2.17 25.50 9.91
C LEU A 82 -1.32 24.97 8.75
N GLU A 83 -1.27 23.66 8.54
CA GLU A 83 -0.53 23.08 7.42
C GLU A 83 -1.18 23.42 6.08
N TRP A 84 -2.50 23.35 5.97
CA TRP A 84 -3.25 23.80 4.79
C TRP A 84 -2.90 25.24 4.43
N ARG A 85 -2.86 26.14 5.42
CA ARG A 85 -2.53 27.55 5.16
C ARG A 85 -1.09 27.74 4.71
N ARG A 86 -0.14 26.99 5.29
CA ARG A 86 1.26 26.98 4.85
C ARG A 86 1.39 26.49 3.41
N MET A 87 0.72 25.41 3.05
CA MET A 87 0.69 24.90 1.67
C MET A 87 0.10 25.94 0.70
N ALA A 88 -1.02 26.57 1.08
CA ALA A 88 -1.66 27.61 0.26
C ALA A 88 -0.77 28.84 0.03
N ALA A 89 0.00 29.24 1.05
CA ALA A 89 0.96 30.34 0.93
C ALA A 89 2.10 29.99 -0.02
N ARG A 90 2.72 28.81 0.15
CA ARG A 90 3.78 28.30 -0.75
C ARG A 90 3.30 28.18 -2.19
N GLY A 91 2.07 27.72 -2.41
CA GLY A 91 1.46 27.65 -3.73
C GLY A 91 1.42 29.01 -4.41
N ARG A 92 0.96 30.05 -3.71
CA ARG A 92 0.90 31.41 -4.26
C ARG A 92 2.27 31.99 -4.59
N GLU A 93 3.30 31.72 -3.78
CA GLU A 93 4.68 32.12 -4.09
C GLU A 93 5.17 31.53 -5.42
N HIS A 94 4.59 30.40 -5.85
CA HIS A 94 4.92 29.70 -7.09
C HIS A 94 3.80 29.83 -8.15
N SER A 95 2.87 30.79 -7.99
CA SER A 95 1.73 31.00 -8.90
C SER A 95 0.81 29.79 -9.08
N ILE A 96 0.74 28.91 -8.09
CA ILE A 96 -0.16 27.75 -8.05
C ILE A 96 -1.39 28.11 -7.22
N THR A 97 -2.58 27.83 -7.77
CA THR A 97 -3.86 27.93 -7.06
C THR A 97 -4.44 26.54 -6.91
N PHE A 98 -4.51 26.06 -5.67
CA PHE A 98 -5.07 24.74 -5.37
C PHE A 98 -6.59 24.79 -5.22
N SER A 99 -7.24 23.70 -5.63
CA SER A 99 -8.58 23.36 -5.15
C SER A 99 -8.59 23.31 -3.61
N GLN A 100 -9.57 23.96 -2.98
CA GLN A 100 -9.64 24.00 -1.51
C GLN A 100 -9.83 22.59 -0.90
N PRO A 101 -10.78 21.75 -1.37
CA PRO A 101 -10.91 20.37 -0.90
C PRO A 101 -9.62 19.55 -1.04
N ASP A 102 -8.99 19.57 -2.23
CA ASP A 102 -7.77 18.81 -2.48
C ASP A 102 -6.62 19.26 -1.57
N LEU A 103 -6.49 20.58 -1.35
CA LEU A 103 -5.46 21.09 -0.46
C LEU A 103 -5.70 20.69 1.00
N PHE A 104 -6.95 20.61 1.46
CA PHE A 104 -7.24 20.10 2.79
C PHE A 104 -6.91 18.60 2.89
N ILE A 105 -7.27 17.79 1.90
CA ILE A 105 -6.91 16.36 1.86
C ILE A 105 -5.39 16.19 1.88
N ALA A 106 -4.65 17.01 1.11
CA ALA A 106 -3.19 17.03 1.11
C ALA A 106 -2.61 17.40 2.48
N ALA A 107 -3.14 18.45 3.12
CA ALA A 107 -2.71 18.88 4.44
C ALA A 107 -2.96 17.79 5.50
N THR A 108 -4.14 17.18 5.51
CA THR A 108 -4.45 16.05 6.40
C THR A 108 -3.48 14.89 6.16
N ALA A 109 -3.24 14.51 4.90
CA ALA A 109 -2.29 13.45 4.59
C ALA A 109 -0.87 13.77 5.09
N ARG A 110 -0.41 15.02 4.95
CA ARG A 110 0.92 15.43 5.42
C ARG A 110 1.04 15.42 6.94
N VAL A 111 0.06 15.96 7.66
CA VAL A 111 0.04 15.96 9.14
C VAL A 111 0.13 14.55 9.70
N HIS A 112 -0.55 13.60 9.06
CA HIS A 112 -0.58 12.20 9.49
C HIS A 112 0.46 11.30 8.79
N SER A 113 1.40 11.87 8.02
CA SER A 113 2.44 11.11 7.28
C SER A 113 1.89 10.03 6.34
N LEU A 114 0.75 10.29 5.70
CA LEU A 114 0.06 9.38 4.80
C LEU A 114 0.35 9.69 3.31
N VAL A 115 0.12 8.68 2.46
CA VAL A 115 0.11 8.82 0.99
C VAL A 115 -1.32 9.13 0.53
N VAL A 116 -1.48 10.12 -0.35
CA VAL A 116 -2.76 10.39 -1.01
C VAL A 116 -2.96 9.41 -2.16
N CYS A 117 -4.04 8.66 -2.15
CA CYS A 117 -4.42 7.73 -3.21
C CYS A 117 -5.48 8.41 -4.08
N THR A 118 -5.14 8.76 -5.32
CA THR A 118 -6.00 9.58 -6.20
C THR A 118 -5.76 9.28 -7.68
N ARG A 119 -6.79 9.49 -8.50
CA ARG A 119 -6.64 9.57 -9.96
C ARG A 119 -6.02 10.90 -10.42
N ASN A 120 -6.24 11.97 -9.67
CA ASN A 120 -5.92 13.35 -10.04
C ASN A 120 -4.61 13.79 -9.40
N GLU A 121 -3.48 13.25 -9.89
CA GLU A 121 -2.17 13.40 -9.22
C GLU A 121 -1.64 14.84 -9.15
N THR A 122 -1.96 15.68 -10.14
CA THR A 122 -1.28 16.97 -10.38
C THR A 122 -1.29 17.89 -9.18
N ASP A 123 -2.45 18.16 -8.59
CA ASP A 123 -2.60 19.11 -7.50
C ASP A 123 -1.86 18.65 -6.24
N PHE A 124 -1.95 17.36 -5.93
CA PHE A 124 -1.27 16.77 -4.79
C PHE A 124 0.25 16.71 -4.98
N ARG A 125 0.73 16.46 -6.21
CA ARG A 125 2.15 16.55 -6.55
C ARG A 125 2.68 17.98 -6.40
N MET A 126 1.90 18.97 -6.86
CA MET A 126 2.21 20.39 -6.66
C MET A 126 2.20 20.80 -5.19
N ALA A 127 1.35 20.18 -4.37
CA ALA A 127 1.32 20.35 -2.92
C ALA A 127 2.48 19.63 -2.18
N ASP A 128 3.36 18.93 -2.92
CA ASP A 128 4.52 18.21 -2.40
C ASP A 128 4.14 17.19 -1.30
N VAL A 129 3.06 16.44 -1.54
CA VAL A 129 2.70 15.27 -0.72
C VAL A 129 2.95 13.97 -1.50
N PRO A 130 3.22 12.85 -0.82
CA PRO A 130 3.30 11.56 -1.50
C PRO A 130 1.96 11.18 -2.12
N VAL A 131 1.99 10.73 -3.37
CA VAL A 131 0.80 10.38 -4.16
C VAL A 131 0.92 8.97 -4.71
N PHE A 132 -0.16 8.22 -4.70
CA PHE A 132 -0.29 6.95 -5.41
C PHE A 132 -1.51 6.97 -6.34
N ASN A 133 -1.32 6.59 -7.60
CA ASN A 133 -2.41 6.45 -8.56
C ASN A 133 -2.75 4.95 -8.76
N PRO A 134 -3.86 4.45 -8.19
CA PRO A 134 -4.21 3.03 -8.28
C PRO A 134 -4.66 2.60 -9.68
N TRP A 135 -5.01 3.52 -10.59
CA TRP A 135 -5.31 3.17 -11.99
C TRP A 135 -4.06 2.85 -12.81
N LYS A 136 -2.90 3.37 -12.38
CA LYS A 136 -1.65 3.27 -13.13
C LYS A 136 -0.58 2.45 -12.41
N GLY A 137 -0.66 2.36 -11.09
CA GLY A 137 0.42 1.86 -10.24
C GLY A 137 1.50 2.92 -9.97
N ASP A 138 1.28 4.18 -10.32
CA ASP A 138 2.31 5.21 -10.18
C ASP A 138 2.39 5.72 -8.74
N TYR A 139 3.60 5.69 -8.16
CA TYR A 139 3.90 6.33 -6.89
C TYR A 139 4.79 7.56 -7.12
N HIS A 140 4.41 8.68 -6.50
CA HIS A 140 5.17 9.93 -6.54
C HIS A 140 5.55 10.34 -5.13
N ARG A 141 6.82 10.70 -4.95
CA ARG A 141 7.32 11.29 -3.71
C ARG A 141 8.36 12.34 -4.08
N ARG A 142 8.17 13.58 -3.61
CA ARG A 142 9.01 14.73 -4.01
C ARG A 142 9.01 14.89 -5.54
N ARG A 143 10.19 15.10 -6.15
CA ARG A 143 10.41 15.21 -7.61
C ARG A 143 10.58 13.86 -8.32
N GLU A 144 10.52 12.75 -7.62
CA GLU A 144 10.76 11.41 -8.18
C GLU A 144 9.44 10.66 -8.40
N THR A 145 9.30 10.09 -9.59
CA THR A 145 8.25 9.13 -9.92
C THR A 145 8.84 7.73 -9.80
N LEU A 146 8.36 6.94 -8.84
CA LEU A 146 8.64 5.51 -8.76
C LEU A 146 7.39 4.83 -9.34
N SER A 147 7.41 4.55 -10.64
CA SER A 147 6.31 3.82 -11.28
C SER A 147 6.35 2.36 -10.82
N ALA A 148 5.26 1.84 -10.25
CA ALA A 148 5.13 0.39 -10.04
C ALA A 148 4.72 -0.25 -11.36
N VAL A 149 5.44 -1.31 -11.74
CA VAL A 149 5.19 -2.10 -12.93
C VAL A 149 3.73 -2.58 -12.95
N ARG A 150 3.02 -2.33 -14.08
CA ARG A 150 1.66 -2.79 -14.32
C ARG A 150 1.56 -4.32 -14.17
N PRO A 151 0.52 -4.87 -13.52
CA PRO A 151 0.13 -6.25 -13.76
C PRO A 151 -0.22 -6.41 -15.24
N ALA A 152 0.35 -7.43 -15.89
CA ALA A 152 0.03 -7.74 -17.28
C ALA A 152 -1.48 -7.96 -17.44
N ARG A 153 -2.02 -7.57 -18.60
CA ARG A 153 -3.35 -8.04 -19.01
C ARG A 153 -3.33 -9.57 -19.01
N ASP A 154 -4.44 -10.14 -18.57
CA ASP A 154 -4.62 -11.56 -18.37
C ASP A 154 -4.73 -12.25 -19.75
N ASP A 155 -3.58 -12.50 -20.38
CA ASP A 155 -3.44 -13.13 -21.70
C ASP A 155 -3.13 -14.64 -21.58
N GLY A 156 -3.34 -15.23 -20.40
CA GLY A 156 -3.38 -16.69 -20.25
C GLY A 156 -2.06 -17.45 -20.38
N LEU A 157 -0.90 -16.85 -20.05
CA LEU A 157 0.38 -17.57 -20.00
C LEU A 157 1.22 -17.23 -18.75
N SER A 158 1.43 -18.26 -17.93
CA SER A 158 2.44 -18.44 -16.87
C SER A 158 2.29 -17.62 -15.57
N LEU A 159 1.94 -18.33 -14.50
CA LEU A 159 2.01 -17.87 -13.11
C LEU A 159 3.48 -17.76 -12.67
N SER A 160 4.08 -16.58 -12.87
CA SER A 160 5.24 -16.15 -12.08
C SER A 160 4.75 -15.39 -10.85
N THR A 161 4.58 -16.20 -9.80
CA THR A 161 4.34 -15.91 -8.39
C THR A 161 5.10 -14.69 -7.83
N HIS A 162 4.33 -13.75 -7.27
CA HIS A 162 4.70 -12.73 -6.27
C HIS A 162 5.73 -11.65 -6.65
N ALA A 163 5.26 -10.49 -7.13
CA ALA A 163 5.90 -9.22 -6.81
C ALA A 163 4.94 -8.03 -6.94
N ALA A 164 4.90 -7.22 -5.89
CA ALA A 164 4.46 -5.82 -5.84
C ALA A 164 2.95 -5.53 -5.82
N ILE A 165 2.25 -6.00 -4.77
CA ILE A 165 1.15 -5.22 -4.19
C ILE A 165 1.33 -5.18 -2.68
N GLY A 166 1.28 -3.97 -2.10
CA GLY A 166 0.98 -3.76 -0.68
C GLY A 166 2.02 -4.27 0.31
N HIS A 167 3.00 -3.43 0.64
CA HIS A 167 3.55 -3.48 2.00
C HIS A 167 3.96 -2.08 2.43
N LEU A 168 3.47 -1.67 3.61
CA LEU A 168 4.30 -0.95 4.59
C LEU A 168 5.74 -1.46 4.48
N PRO A 169 6.79 -0.62 4.59
CA PRO A 169 8.16 -1.07 4.35
C PRO A 169 8.37 -2.43 5.01
N ILE A 170 8.55 -3.48 4.20
CA ILE A 170 8.90 -4.80 4.69
C ILE A 170 10.14 -4.52 5.52
N MET A 171 10.02 -4.63 6.84
CA MET A 171 11.17 -4.44 7.70
C MET A 171 12.18 -5.49 7.26
N MET A 172 13.35 -5.03 6.85
CA MET A 172 14.39 -5.90 6.35
C MET A 172 15.32 -6.22 7.50
N ILE A 173 15.63 -7.49 7.67
CA ILE A 173 16.59 -7.98 8.65
C ILE A 173 17.84 -8.48 7.95
N ASP A 174 18.99 -8.26 8.57
CA ASP A 174 20.26 -8.79 8.11
C ASP A 174 20.54 -10.14 8.79
N ILE A 175 20.89 -11.15 7.99
CA ILE A 175 21.31 -12.48 8.45
C ILE A 175 22.65 -12.86 7.78
N LEU A 176 23.26 -13.95 8.25
CA LEU A 176 24.43 -14.56 7.63
C LEU A 176 24.02 -15.90 7.01
N VAL A 177 24.23 -16.08 5.71
CA VAL A 177 23.98 -17.35 5.02
C VAL A 177 25.31 -17.89 4.50
N ASN A 178 25.76 -19.04 5.01
CA ASN A 178 27.07 -19.64 4.69
C ASN A 178 28.24 -18.65 4.85
N GLY A 179 28.13 -17.71 5.82
CA GLY A 179 29.12 -16.66 6.09
C GLY A 179 28.88 -15.34 5.35
N ASP A 180 28.02 -15.32 4.33
CA ASP A 180 27.73 -14.10 3.56
C ASP A 180 26.55 -13.32 4.15
N LYS A 181 26.71 -12.01 4.30
CA LYS A 181 25.64 -11.12 4.77
C LYS A 181 24.53 -11.02 3.73
N ARG A 182 23.29 -11.25 4.15
CA ARG A 182 22.09 -11.12 3.31
C ARG A 182 21.00 -10.36 4.04
N THR A 183 20.25 -9.57 3.29
CA THR A 183 19.13 -8.78 3.77
C THR A 183 17.83 -9.39 3.27
N ILE A 184 16.94 -9.77 4.19
CA ILE A 184 15.69 -10.49 3.90
C ILE A 184 14.49 -9.85 4.63
N PRO A 185 13.24 -10.08 4.20
CA PRO A 185 12.05 -9.70 4.96
C PRO A 185 12.03 -10.24 6.41
N GLU A 186 11.59 -9.44 7.40
CA GLU A 186 11.49 -9.79 8.84
C GLU A 186 10.55 -10.98 9.12
N ALA A 187 9.68 -11.34 8.17
CA ALA A 187 8.79 -12.51 8.25
C ALA A 187 9.25 -13.71 7.38
N SER A 188 10.51 -13.70 6.92
CA SER A 188 11.04 -14.80 6.08
C SER A 188 11.18 -16.08 6.88
N THR A 189 10.82 -17.20 6.27
CA THR A 189 11.03 -18.54 6.83
C THR A 189 12.24 -19.21 6.19
N VAL A 190 12.71 -20.30 6.78
CA VAL A 190 13.77 -21.13 6.18
C VAL A 190 13.37 -21.57 4.77
N ARG A 191 12.12 -21.96 4.54
CA ARG A 191 11.62 -22.35 3.22
C ARG A 191 11.69 -21.19 2.22
N SER A 192 11.17 -20.02 2.55
CA SER A 192 11.18 -18.88 1.63
C SER A 192 12.59 -18.41 1.30
N LEU A 193 13.53 -18.51 2.27
CA LEU A 193 14.95 -18.27 2.02
C LEU A 193 15.54 -19.27 1.01
N LEU A 194 15.27 -20.57 1.16
CA LEU A 194 15.77 -21.59 0.23
C LEU A 194 15.19 -21.43 -1.20
N GLU A 195 13.92 -21.02 -1.30
CA GLU A 195 13.26 -20.71 -2.57
C GLU A 195 13.93 -19.51 -3.25
N ALA A 196 14.16 -18.43 -2.51
CA ALA A 196 14.85 -17.24 -3.01
C ALA A 196 16.30 -17.53 -3.46
N LEU A 197 16.96 -18.50 -2.84
CA LEU A 197 18.31 -18.95 -3.22
C LEU A 197 18.31 -19.98 -4.37
N GLY A 198 17.14 -20.40 -4.87
CA GLY A 198 17.04 -21.38 -5.95
C GLY A 198 17.52 -22.79 -5.56
N VAL A 199 17.53 -23.09 -4.26
CA VAL A 199 17.97 -24.37 -3.69
C VAL A 199 16.83 -25.15 -3.03
N ALA A 200 15.63 -24.57 -3.02
CA ALA A 200 14.43 -25.25 -2.57
C ALA A 200 14.24 -26.59 -3.28
N GLU A 201 13.74 -27.56 -2.53
CA GLU A 201 13.32 -28.87 -2.99
C GLU A 201 14.37 -29.85 -3.51
N ARG A 202 15.64 -29.45 -3.71
CA ARG A 202 16.72 -30.37 -4.06
C ARG A 202 16.85 -31.50 -3.02
N GLN A 203 16.98 -32.74 -3.49
CA GLN A 203 17.31 -33.88 -2.62
C GLN A 203 18.71 -33.66 -2.02
N GLY A 204 18.86 -33.88 -0.72
CA GLY A 204 20.16 -33.74 -0.03
C GLY A 204 20.48 -32.35 0.53
N THR A 205 19.55 -31.40 0.55
CA THR A 205 19.73 -30.10 1.23
C THR A 205 19.44 -30.22 2.74
N ALA A 206 20.43 -29.93 3.57
CA ALA A 206 20.32 -29.79 5.02
C ALA A 206 20.48 -28.31 5.41
N VAL A 207 19.73 -27.86 6.42
CA VAL A 207 19.77 -26.47 6.91
C VAL A 207 19.92 -26.45 8.42
N ALA A 208 20.82 -25.62 8.93
CA ALA A 208 20.93 -25.28 10.34
C ALA A 208 20.76 -23.77 10.54
N VAL A 209 20.05 -23.38 11.60
CA VAL A 209 19.91 -21.99 12.05
C VAL A 209 20.54 -21.89 13.44
N ASN A 210 21.52 -21.00 13.61
CA ASN A 210 22.29 -20.82 14.84
C ASN A 210 22.82 -22.16 15.39
N MET A 211 23.46 -22.95 14.52
CA MET A 211 23.99 -24.30 14.78
C MET A 211 22.94 -25.37 15.12
N THR A 212 21.65 -25.07 15.05
CA THR A 212 20.56 -26.03 15.28
C THR A 212 19.99 -26.50 13.95
N VAL A 213 20.03 -27.81 13.69
CA VAL A 213 19.48 -28.39 12.45
C VAL A 213 17.96 -28.21 12.43
N VAL A 214 17.44 -27.60 11.35
CA VAL A 214 16.01 -27.42 11.14
C VAL A 214 15.48 -28.55 10.25
N PRO A 215 14.61 -29.45 10.75
CA PRO A 215 14.05 -30.53 9.95
C PRO A 215 13.25 -29.99 8.76
N ARG A 216 13.29 -30.68 7.61
CA ARG A 216 12.60 -30.26 6.37
C ARG A 216 11.12 -29.93 6.58
N ARG A 217 10.42 -30.69 7.43
CA ARG A 217 9.02 -30.45 7.78
C ARG A 217 8.77 -29.10 8.47
N ALA A 218 9.77 -28.58 9.18
CA ALA A 218 9.69 -27.33 9.93
C ALA A 218 10.21 -26.11 9.13
N HIS A 219 10.71 -26.30 7.90
CA HIS A 219 11.24 -25.21 7.08
C HIS A 219 10.19 -24.13 6.77
N ALA A 220 8.92 -24.53 6.62
CA ALA A 220 7.83 -23.61 6.37
C ALA A 220 7.47 -22.74 7.58
N ASP A 221 7.68 -23.25 8.79
CA ASP A 221 7.20 -22.64 10.03
C ASP A 221 8.31 -21.96 10.85
N THR A 222 9.58 -22.19 10.49
CA THR A 222 10.73 -21.60 11.18
C THR A 222 11.04 -20.22 10.61
N VAL A 223 10.64 -19.17 11.34
CA VAL A 223 10.88 -17.76 11.00
C VAL A 223 12.29 -17.32 11.42
N LEU A 224 13.00 -16.65 10.52
CA LEU A 224 14.36 -16.14 10.75
C LEU A 224 14.32 -14.78 11.45
N GLN A 225 15.29 -14.54 12.34
CA GLN A 225 15.44 -13.31 13.11
C GLN A 225 16.68 -12.53 12.68
N ALA A 226 16.70 -11.23 12.99
CA ALA A 226 17.87 -10.39 12.70
C ALA A 226 19.12 -10.93 13.41
N GLY A 227 20.21 -11.08 12.63
CA GLY A 227 21.48 -11.61 13.10
C GLY A 227 21.62 -13.14 13.04
N ASP A 228 20.58 -13.86 12.62
CA ASP A 228 20.63 -15.32 12.51
C ASP A 228 21.74 -15.79 11.57
N ARG A 229 22.37 -16.91 11.94
CA ARG A 229 23.36 -17.62 11.12
C ARG A 229 22.72 -18.86 10.53
N VAL A 230 22.56 -18.87 9.21
CA VAL A 230 21.98 -19.99 8.46
C VAL A 230 23.09 -20.70 7.70
N GLU A 231 23.27 -21.99 7.99
CA GLU A 231 24.15 -22.88 7.22
C GLU A 231 23.30 -23.79 6.34
N ILE A 232 23.61 -23.80 5.04
CA ILE A 232 22.93 -24.61 4.03
C ILE A 232 23.99 -25.52 3.42
N VAL A 233 23.85 -26.82 3.65
CA VAL A 233 24.74 -27.85 3.11
C VAL A 233 23.98 -28.65 2.07
N GLN A 234 24.56 -28.84 0.90
CA GLN A 234 24.07 -29.76 -0.12
C GLN A 234 24.99 -30.97 -0.14
N ALA A 235 24.40 -32.16 -0.08
CA ALA A 235 25.15 -33.38 -0.35
C ALA A 235 25.64 -33.34 -1.81
N VAL A 236 26.95 -33.17 -2.00
CA VAL A 236 27.60 -33.43 -3.29
C VAL A 236 27.62 -34.94 -3.46
N GLY A 237 26.79 -35.47 -4.36
CA GLY A 237 26.72 -36.90 -4.63
C GLY A 237 28.11 -37.44 -4.97
N GLY A 238 28.64 -38.29 -4.10
CA GLY A 238 29.88 -39.02 -4.31
C GLY A 238 29.85 -40.33 -3.53
N GLY A 239 29.80 -41.45 -4.27
CA GLY A 239 30.26 -42.79 -3.88
C GLY A 239 29.68 -43.43 -2.64
#